data_AF-A0A7W1WPM9-F1
#
_entry.id   AF-A0A7W1WPM9-F1
#
_cell.length_a   1.000
_cell.length_b   1.000
_cell.length_c   1.000
_cell.angle_alpha   90.00
_cell.angle_beta   90.00
_cell.angle_gamma   90.00
#
_symmetry.space_group_name_H-M   'P 1'
#
loop_
_entity.id
_entity.type
_entity.pdbx_description
1 polymer ?
#
loop_
_entity_poly.entity_id
_entity_poly.type
_entity_poly.pdbx_seq_one_letter_code
_entity_poly.pdbx_strand_id
1 'polypeptide(L)'
;MGRAEEAIKTLEQIPLNSPDIQIEAVIGIYDLQAKLKRDINLYDEAVYYAKKGLNLATINFNYERQLELYITLGETYRKAGKLHWAEKCLKAAIMLKDKISWRQFLVLDAYIKLGIVYFEKYDFQLSGKILQKALKIAKKQDDVAKYSQGLLYLAKILLLQSKYEEARAAFTEVYKLHSDQKNDLQALCGLSQVCLSQRDDVNYNKYSKLYFESLKNQKEVISDDGISDSISSFRR
;
A
#
# COMPACT_ATOMS: atom_id res chain seq x y z
N MET A 1 6.06 21.56 -12.80
CA MET A 1 6.66 20.36 -12.15
C MET A 1 5.51 19.54 -11.59
N GLY A 2 5.71 18.24 -11.38
CA GLY A 2 4.69 17.45 -10.66
C GLY A 2 4.61 17.90 -9.20
N ARG A 3 3.42 17.85 -8.58
CA ARG A 3 3.23 18.21 -7.14
C ARG A 3 4.22 17.47 -6.22
N ALA A 4 4.59 16.23 -6.55
CA ALA A 4 5.59 15.44 -5.81
C ALA A 4 7.02 15.98 -5.94
N GLU A 5 7.41 16.49 -7.11
CA GLU A 5 8.76 17.04 -7.34
C GLU A 5 8.95 18.36 -6.59
N GLU A 6 7.92 19.20 -6.56
CA GLU A 6 7.92 20.45 -5.79
C GLU A 6 7.99 20.16 -4.28
N ALA A 7 7.21 19.20 -3.79
CA ALA A 7 7.28 18.76 -2.40
C ALA A 7 8.69 18.24 -2.03
N ILE A 8 9.33 17.45 -2.90
CA ILE A 8 10.70 16.97 -2.68
C ILE A 8 11.68 18.14 -2.55
N LYS A 9 11.61 19.12 -3.46
CA LYS A 9 12.49 20.30 -3.41
C LYS A 9 12.33 21.09 -2.12
N THR A 10 11.11 21.32 -1.68
CA THR A 10 10.83 22.02 -0.42
C THR A 10 11.42 21.25 0.77
N LEU A 11 11.28 19.92 0.80
CA LEU A 11 11.84 19.09 1.88
C LEU A 11 13.37 19.09 1.88
N GLU A 12 14.02 19.12 0.72
CA GLU A 12 15.48 19.16 0.59
C GLU A 12 16.10 20.48 1.06
N GLN A 13 15.32 21.56 1.11
CA GLN A 13 15.75 22.87 1.61
C GLN A 13 15.72 22.97 3.15
N ILE A 14 15.10 22.02 3.85
CA ILE A 14 15.01 22.05 5.31
C ILE A 14 16.39 21.74 5.91
N PRO A 15 16.94 22.59 6.80
CA PRO A 15 18.25 22.36 7.42
C PRO A 15 18.16 21.29 8.50
N LEU A 16 18.17 20.01 8.10
CA LEU A 16 17.98 18.84 8.99
C LEU A 16 19.05 18.68 10.09
N ASN A 17 20.17 19.40 9.99
CA ASN A 17 21.22 19.42 11.01
C ASN A 17 21.06 20.56 12.03
N SER A 18 19.99 21.35 11.94
CA SER A 18 19.73 22.42 12.89
C SER A 18 19.42 21.84 14.28
N PRO A 19 20.03 22.37 15.36
CA PRO A 19 19.70 21.95 16.73
C PRO A 19 18.24 22.24 17.12
N ASP A 20 17.56 23.14 16.39
CA ASP A 20 16.18 23.53 16.67
C ASP A 20 15.14 22.49 16.18
N ILE A 21 15.56 21.53 15.35
CA ILE A 21 14.65 20.53 14.79
C ILE A 21 14.72 19.26 15.64
N GLN A 22 13.58 18.86 16.18
CA GLN A 22 13.46 17.61 16.93
C GLN A 22 13.84 16.41 16.06
N ILE A 23 14.60 15.46 16.62
CA ILE A 23 15.09 14.29 15.90
C ILE A 23 13.96 13.45 15.27
N GLU A 24 12.81 13.38 15.93
CA GLU A 24 11.64 12.69 15.40
C GLU A 24 11.09 13.34 14.13
N ALA A 25 11.12 14.67 14.05
CA ALA A 25 10.73 15.42 12.86
C ALA A 25 11.72 15.17 11.71
N VAL A 26 13.03 15.16 12.00
CA VAL A 26 14.07 14.81 11.01
C VAL A 26 13.85 13.41 10.44
N ILE A 27 13.57 12.42 11.30
CA ILE A 27 13.25 11.06 10.88
C ILE A 27 12.00 11.03 9.99
N GLY A 28 10.95 11.76 10.38
CA GLY A 28 9.71 11.88 9.61
C GLY A 28 9.92 12.51 8.23
N ILE A 29 10.77 13.53 8.13
CA ILE A 29 11.13 14.18 6.85
C ILE A 29 11.85 13.18 5.94
N TYR A 30 12.79 12.40 6.46
CA TYR A 30 13.48 11.38 5.68
C TYR A 30 12.54 10.28 5.17
N ASP A 31 11.60 9.83 5.99
CA ASP A 31 10.58 8.87 5.56
C ASP A 31 9.67 9.45 4.47
N LEU A 32 9.26 10.71 4.60
CA LEU A 32 8.44 11.39 3.59
C LEU A 32 9.19 11.56 2.26
N GLN A 33 10.45 12.00 2.30
CA GLN A 33 11.30 12.07 1.10
C GLN A 33 11.42 10.71 0.42
N ALA A 34 11.61 9.64 1.19
CA ALA A 34 11.66 8.28 0.66
C ALA A 34 10.36 7.87 -0.03
N LYS A 35 9.20 8.12 0.60
CA LYS A 35 7.88 7.81 0.04
C LYS A 35 7.62 8.57 -1.26
N LEU A 36 7.89 9.87 -1.29
CA LEU A 36 7.70 10.71 -2.48
C LEU A 36 8.60 10.27 -3.63
N LYS A 37 9.90 10.05 -3.37
CA LYS A 37 10.85 9.59 -4.40
C LYS A 37 10.49 8.21 -4.93
N ARG A 38 10.02 7.30 -4.08
CA ARG A 38 9.48 5.99 -4.50
C ARG A 38 8.29 6.17 -5.43
N ASP A 39 7.40 7.12 -5.16
CA ASP A 39 6.17 7.31 -5.94
C ASP A 39 6.42 7.95 -7.32
N ILE A 40 7.56 8.63 -7.50
CA ILE A 40 8.09 9.06 -8.81
C ILE A 40 9.16 8.11 -9.39
N ASN A 41 9.23 6.87 -8.88
CA ASN A 41 10.12 5.79 -9.35
C ASN A 41 11.64 6.03 -9.16
N LEU A 42 12.06 7.01 -8.36
CA LEU A 42 13.45 7.24 -7.96
C LEU A 42 13.83 6.31 -6.80
N TYR A 43 13.88 5.01 -7.08
CA TYR A 43 13.98 3.97 -6.05
C TYR A 43 15.28 3.98 -5.25
N ASP A 44 16.42 4.24 -5.90
CA ASP A 44 17.71 4.22 -5.21
C ASP A 44 17.84 5.41 -4.23
N GLU A 45 17.34 6.58 -4.62
CA GLU A 45 17.25 7.73 -3.72
C GLU A 45 16.23 7.49 -2.59
N ALA A 46 15.09 6.88 -2.90
CA ALA A 46 14.12 6.51 -1.87
C ALA A 46 14.72 5.57 -0.81
N VAL A 47 15.52 4.58 -1.26
CA VAL A 47 16.28 3.70 -0.35
C VAL A 47 17.31 4.49 0.46
N TYR A 48 18.02 5.43 -0.17
CA TYR A 48 19.01 6.27 0.51
C TYR A 48 18.40 7.06 1.66
N TYR A 49 17.29 7.78 1.41
CA TYR A 49 16.63 8.59 2.43
C TYR A 49 15.99 7.73 3.53
N ALA A 50 15.34 6.61 3.18
CA ALA A 50 14.81 5.70 4.20
C ALA A 50 15.91 5.11 5.08
N LYS A 51 17.10 4.80 4.53
CA LYS A 51 18.25 4.35 5.34
C LYS A 51 18.79 5.44 6.26
N LYS A 52 18.82 6.70 5.84
CA LYS A 52 19.18 7.83 6.71
C LYS A 52 18.23 7.95 7.90
N GLY A 53 16.92 7.95 7.64
CA GLY A 53 15.91 7.95 8.70
C GLY A 53 16.05 6.74 9.63
N LEU A 54 16.29 5.54 9.06
CA LEU A 54 16.43 4.31 9.82
C LEU A 54 17.65 4.34 10.74
N ASN A 55 18.77 4.87 10.28
CA ASN A 55 19.96 5.03 11.10
C ASN A 55 19.67 5.93 12.32
N LEU A 56 19.04 7.08 12.10
CA LEU A 56 18.65 7.99 13.18
C LEU A 56 17.66 7.34 14.15
N ALA A 57 16.63 6.66 13.64
CA ALA A 57 15.67 5.93 14.47
C ALA A 57 16.33 4.80 15.28
N THR A 58 17.38 4.18 14.75
CA THR A 58 18.15 3.13 15.42
C THR A 58 18.97 3.70 16.58
N ILE A 59 19.76 4.75 16.33
CA ILE A 59 20.60 5.39 17.35
C ILE A 59 19.75 5.96 18.50
N ASN A 60 18.54 6.43 18.21
CA ASN A 60 17.62 6.99 19.19
C ASN A 60 16.67 5.96 19.81
N PHE A 61 16.86 4.66 19.55
CA PHE A 61 16.00 3.58 20.05
C PHE A 61 14.49 3.77 19.77
N ASN A 62 14.15 4.50 18.69
CA ASN A 62 12.78 4.76 18.29
C ASN A 62 12.27 3.59 17.43
N TYR A 63 11.80 2.52 18.09
CA TYR A 63 11.37 1.30 17.42
C TYR A 63 10.13 1.47 16.53
N GLU A 64 9.24 2.41 16.87
CA GLU A 64 8.08 2.74 16.04
C GLU A 64 8.51 3.33 14.70
N ARG A 65 9.44 4.30 14.72
CA ARG A 65 10.00 4.85 13.47
C ARG A 65 10.83 3.84 12.71
N GLN A 66 11.59 2.97 13.39
CA GLN A 66 12.31 1.88 12.72
C GLN A 66 11.34 0.96 11.96
N LEU A 67 10.21 0.60 12.58
CA LEU A 67 9.16 -0.20 11.94
C LEU A 67 8.62 0.48 10.68
N GLU A 68 8.26 1.77 10.77
CA GLU A 68 7.73 2.53 9.63
C GLU A 68 8.74 2.60 8.48
N LEU A 69 10.02 2.84 8.79
CA LEU A 69 11.08 2.93 7.80
C LEU A 69 11.45 1.58 7.18
N TYR A 70 11.38 0.49 7.94
CA TYR A 70 11.49 -0.86 7.37
C TYR A 70 10.32 -1.18 6.43
N ILE A 71 9.11 -0.73 6.75
CA ILE A 71 7.94 -0.84 5.86
C ILE A 71 8.15 -0.02 4.58
N THR A 72 8.63 1.22 4.70
CA THR A 72 8.95 2.08 3.56
C THR A 72 10.01 1.44 2.66
N LEU A 73 11.12 0.95 3.23
CA LEU A 73 12.14 0.21 2.48
C LEU A 73 11.58 -1.04 1.80
N GLY A 74 10.76 -1.81 2.53
CA GLY A 74 10.11 -3.01 2.01
C GLY A 74 9.28 -2.72 0.76
N GLU A 75 8.43 -1.70 0.83
CA GLU A 75 7.61 -1.27 -0.29
C GLU A 75 8.43 -0.69 -1.45
N THR A 76 9.49 0.09 -1.15
CA THR A 76 10.38 0.65 -2.17
C THR A 76 11.10 -0.46 -2.93
N TYR A 77 11.67 -1.44 -2.23
CA TYR A 77 12.30 -2.59 -2.89
C TYR A 77 11.30 -3.42 -3.69
N ARG A 78 10.07 -3.59 -3.20
CA ARG A 78 9.00 -4.30 -3.93
C ARG A 78 8.70 -3.61 -5.26
N LYS A 79 8.44 -2.28 -5.24
CA LYS A 79 8.19 -1.50 -6.45
C LYS A 79 9.38 -1.50 -7.42
N ALA A 80 10.61 -1.59 -6.89
CA ALA A 80 11.83 -1.75 -7.69
C ALA A 80 12.07 -3.19 -8.22
N GLY A 81 11.15 -4.13 -8.00
CA GLY A 81 11.30 -5.54 -8.40
C GLY A 81 12.29 -6.36 -7.54
N LYS A 82 12.86 -5.76 -6.49
CA LYS A 82 13.87 -6.36 -5.60
C LYS A 82 13.19 -7.14 -4.45
N LEU A 83 12.38 -8.16 -4.79
CA LEU A 83 11.50 -8.87 -3.85
C LEU A 83 12.21 -9.51 -2.65
N HIS A 84 13.44 -10.02 -2.83
CA HIS A 84 14.24 -10.57 -1.72
C HIS A 84 14.57 -9.53 -0.65
N TRP A 85 14.92 -8.31 -1.07
CA TRP A 85 15.20 -7.22 -0.15
C TRP A 85 13.93 -6.68 0.50
N ALA A 86 12.83 -6.63 -0.25
CA ALA A 86 11.52 -6.30 0.28
C ALA A 86 11.12 -7.23 1.44
N GLU A 87 11.24 -8.54 1.23
CA GLU A 87 10.97 -9.57 2.24
C GLU A 87 11.81 -9.37 3.51
N LYS A 88 13.13 -9.14 3.37
CA LYS A 88 14.02 -8.90 4.51
C LYS A 88 13.59 -7.70 5.34
N CYS A 89 13.31 -6.57 4.70
CA CYS A 89 12.88 -5.35 5.39
C CYS A 89 11.55 -5.55 6.11
N LEU A 90 10.57 -6.19 5.47
CA LEU A 90 9.25 -6.42 6.08
C LEU A 90 9.31 -7.42 7.23
N LYS A 91 10.17 -8.45 7.15
CA LYS A 91 10.45 -9.33 8.30
C LYS A 91 11.11 -8.55 9.45
N ALA A 92 12.05 -7.64 9.16
CA ALA A 92 12.65 -6.79 10.17
C ALA A 92 11.61 -5.89 10.87
N ALA A 93 10.68 -5.29 10.14
CA ALA A 93 9.56 -4.55 10.72
C ALA A 93 8.72 -5.41 11.68
N ILE A 94 8.38 -6.65 11.29
CA ILE A 94 7.59 -7.56 12.11
C ILE A 94 8.35 -8.00 13.37
N MET A 95 9.67 -8.18 13.30
CA MET A 95 10.50 -8.54 14.47
C MET A 95 10.51 -7.45 15.56
N LEU A 96 10.17 -6.21 15.22
CA LEU A 96 10.05 -5.12 16.19
C LEU A 96 8.75 -5.15 17.00
N LYS A 97 7.83 -6.09 16.72
CA LYS A 97 6.52 -6.18 17.38
C LYS A 97 6.62 -6.14 18.91
N ASP A 98 7.57 -6.87 19.49
CA ASP A 98 7.69 -6.96 20.95
C ASP A 98 8.38 -5.73 21.56
N LYS A 99 8.95 -4.85 20.73
CA LYS A 99 9.58 -3.59 21.14
C LYS A 99 8.61 -2.39 21.12
N ILE A 100 7.43 -2.56 20.53
CA ILE A 100 6.41 -1.50 20.38
C ILE A 100 5.17 -1.71 21.29
N SER A 101 5.35 -2.43 22.41
CA SER A 101 4.42 -2.63 23.53
C SER A 101 2.92 -2.60 23.18
N TRP A 102 2.24 -1.48 23.40
CA TRP A 102 0.77 -1.33 23.26
C TRP A 102 0.32 -1.11 21.81
N ARG A 103 1.26 -0.81 20.91
CA ARG A 103 1.01 -0.49 19.51
C ARG A 103 1.42 -1.62 18.57
N GLN A 104 1.34 -2.87 19.03
CA GLN A 104 1.62 -4.05 18.20
C GLN A 104 0.79 -4.11 16.92
N PHE A 105 -0.36 -3.43 16.86
CA PHE A 105 -1.15 -3.36 15.63
C PHE A 105 -0.42 -2.64 14.48
N LEU A 106 0.60 -1.81 14.76
CA LEU A 106 1.38 -1.12 13.72
C LEU A 106 2.11 -2.09 12.76
N VAL A 107 2.40 -3.33 13.17
CA VAL A 107 2.96 -4.34 12.24
C VAL A 107 1.96 -4.84 11.19
N LEU A 108 0.68 -4.44 11.27
CA LEU A 108 -0.35 -4.82 10.30
C LEU A 108 0.07 -4.50 8.87
N ASP A 109 0.59 -3.29 8.61
CA ASP A 109 0.99 -2.91 7.26
C ASP A 109 2.19 -3.74 6.76
N ALA A 110 3.13 -4.08 7.66
CA ALA A 110 4.22 -5.00 7.34
C ALA A 110 3.71 -6.40 6.96
N TYR A 111 2.72 -6.93 7.68
CA TYR A 111 2.12 -8.22 7.34
C TYR A 111 1.39 -8.20 5.99
N ILE A 112 0.57 -7.19 5.71
CA ILE A 112 -0.13 -7.07 4.42
C ILE A 112 0.89 -7.04 3.28
N LYS A 113 1.88 -6.15 3.37
CA LYS A 113 2.92 -6.01 2.35
C LYS A 113 3.76 -7.28 2.18
N LEU A 114 4.07 -7.98 3.26
CA LEU A 114 4.81 -9.24 3.19
C LEU A 114 3.98 -10.33 2.49
N GLY A 115 2.68 -10.37 2.76
CA GLY A 115 1.75 -11.24 2.04
C GLY A 115 1.74 -10.97 0.54
N ILE A 116 1.72 -9.69 0.14
CA ILE A 116 1.81 -9.26 -1.26
C ILE A 116 3.16 -9.67 -1.88
N VAL A 117 4.28 -9.47 -1.17
CA VAL A 117 5.61 -9.91 -1.65
C VAL A 117 5.63 -11.42 -1.89
N TYR A 118 5.08 -12.24 -0.99
CA TYR A 118 5.00 -13.68 -1.23
C TYR A 118 4.08 -14.05 -2.40
N PHE A 119 2.99 -13.31 -2.59
CA PHE A 119 2.13 -13.49 -3.76
C PHE A 119 2.89 -13.22 -5.06
N GLU A 120 3.66 -12.13 -5.13
CA GLU A 120 4.50 -11.76 -6.28
C GLU A 120 5.65 -12.74 -6.51
N LYS A 121 6.10 -13.45 -5.46
CA LYS A 121 7.05 -14.56 -5.55
C LYS A 121 6.40 -15.90 -5.90
N TYR A 122 5.09 -15.94 -6.16
CA TYR A 122 4.31 -17.16 -6.39
C TYR A 122 4.28 -18.14 -5.20
N ASP A 123 4.67 -17.70 -4.00
CA ASP A 123 4.56 -18.49 -2.76
C ASP A 123 3.18 -18.25 -2.13
N PHE A 124 2.16 -18.84 -2.77
CA PHE A 124 0.76 -18.64 -2.37
C PHE A 124 0.43 -19.23 -1.00
N GLN A 125 1.15 -20.28 -0.58
CA GLN A 125 0.96 -20.89 0.74
C GLN A 125 1.40 -19.92 1.84
N LEU A 126 2.60 -19.35 1.72
CA LEU A 126 3.12 -18.41 2.70
C LEU A 126 2.38 -17.07 2.65
N SER A 127 2.04 -16.61 1.44
CA SER A 127 1.18 -15.44 1.24
C SER A 127 -0.14 -15.58 1.97
N GLY A 128 -0.87 -16.69 1.76
CA GLY A 128 -2.15 -16.95 2.41
C GLY A 128 -2.04 -16.98 3.94
N LYS A 129 -1.03 -17.67 4.48
CA LYS A 129 -0.79 -17.73 5.94
C LYS A 129 -0.53 -16.36 6.55
N ILE A 130 0.25 -15.52 5.88
CA ILE A 130 0.59 -14.17 6.34
C ILE A 130 -0.61 -13.24 6.25
N LEU A 131 -1.36 -13.27 5.14
CA LEU A 131 -2.55 -12.44 4.94
C LEU A 131 -3.66 -12.79 5.93
N GLN A 132 -3.88 -14.07 6.24
CA GLN A 132 -4.84 -14.48 7.28
C GLN A 132 -4.49 -13.93 8.68
N LYS A 133 -3.20 -13.83 9.02
CA LYS A 133 -2.78 -13.17 10.25
C LYS A 133 -3.08 -11.67 10.20
N ALA A 134 -2.80 -11.02 9.07
CA ALA A 134 -3.09 -9.61 8.87
C ALA A 134 -4.58 -9.30 9.01
N LEU A 135 -5.46 -10.10 8.40
CA LEU A 135 -6.92 -9.92 8.48
C LEU A 135 -7.46 -10.00 9.91
N LYS A 136 -6.92 -10.91 10.74
CA LYS A 136 -7.29 -10.99 12.16
C LYS A 136 -6.92 -9.72 12.92
N ILE A 137 -5.81 -9.08 12.58
CA ILE A 137 -5.40 -7.81 13.19
C ILE A 137 -6.26 -6.67 12.65
N ALA A 138 -6.41 -6.55 11.33
CA ALA A 138 -7.21 -5.51 10.69
C ALA A 138 -8.66 -5.49 11.21
N LYS A 139 -9.29 -6.67 11.31
CA LYS A 139 -10.64 -6.82 11.87
C LYS A 139 -10.74 -6.41 13.35
N LYS A 140 -9.69 -6.62 14.14
CA LYS A 140 -9.64 -6.17 15.55
C LYS A 140 -9.39 -4.67 15.69
N GLN A 141 -8.92 -4.00 14.64
CA GLN A 141 -8.65 -2.57 14.63
C GLN A 141 -9.70 -1.79 13.83
N ASP A 142 -10.73 -2.48 13.34
CA ASP A 142 -11.72 -1.93 12.43
C ASP A 142 -11.09 -1.20 11.21
N ASP A 143 -9.90 -1.67 10.79
CA ASP A 143 -9.19 -1.12 9.63
C ASP A 143 -9.72 -1.77 8.35
N VAL A 144 -10.82 -1.20 7.85
CA VAL A 144 -11.53 -1.67 6.66
C VAL A 144 -10.62 -1.65 5.42
N ALA A 145 -9.74 -0.66 5.30
CA ALA A 145 -8.83 -0.54 4.15
C ALA A 145 -7.81 -1.68 4.11
N LYS A 146 -7.14 -1.98 5.22
CA LYS A 146 -6.20 -3.10 5.31
C LYS A 146 -6.89 -4.45 5.25
N TYR A 147 -8.07 -4.57 5.85
CA TYR A 147 -8.87 -5.79 5.76
C TYR A 147 -9.24 -6.10 4.30
N SER A 148 -9.80 -5.11 3.60
CA SER A 148 -10.15 -5.22 2.18
C SER A 148 -8.95 -5.59 1.31
N GLN A 149 -7.80 -4.92 1.51
CA GLN A 149 -6.57 -5.22 0.77
C GLN A 149 -6.08 -6.66 1.00
N GLY A 150 -6.09 -7.13 2.25
CA GLY A 150 -5.68 -8.50 2.57
C GLY A 150 -6.62 -9.54 1.97
N LEU A 151 -7.92 -9.29 2.04
CA LEU A 151 -8.96 -10.18 1.53
C LEU A 151 -8.90 -10.27 0.00
N LEU A 152 -8.61 -9.16 -0.68
CA LEU A 152 -8.42 -9.12 -2.13
C LEU A 152 -7.30 -10.05 -2.60
N TYR A 153 -6.16 -10.08 -1.92
CA TYR A 153 -5.08 -10.99 -2.28
C TYR A 153 -5.39 -12.45 -1.92
N LEU A 154 -6.12 -12.72 -0.83
CA LEU A 154 -6.63 -14.07 -0.57
C LEU A 154 -7.61 -14.53 -1.66
N ALA A 155 -8.51 -13.66 -2.12
CA ALA A 155 -9.43 -13.95 -3.21
C ALA A 155 -8.69 -14.31 -4.51
N LYS A 156 -7.62 -13.58 -4.83
CA LYS A 156 -6.73 -13.92 -5.97
C LYS A 156 -6.08 -15.29 -5.79
N ILE A 157 -5.61 -15.64 -4.60
CA ILE A 157 -5.03 -16.96 -4.31
C ILE A 157 -6.09 -18.06 -4.49
N LEU A 158 -7.31 -17.85 -3.98
CA LEU A 158 -8.42 -18.80 -4.13
C LEU A 158 -8.79 -19.01 -5.60
N LEU A 159 -8.81 -17.93 -6.39
CA LEU A 159 -9.03 -18.00 -7.83
C LEU A 159 -7.96 -18.82 -8.54
N LEU A 160 -6.68 -18.62 -8.21
CA LEU A 160 -5.56 -19.40 -8.75
C LEU A 160 -5.61 -20.88 -8.35
N GLN A 161 -6.26 -21.20 -7.23
CA GLN A 161 -6.53 -22.56 -6.77
C GLN A 161 -7.83 -23.14 -7.35
N SER A 162 -8.47 -22.46 -8.30
CA SER A 162 -9.78 -22.83 -8.87
C SER A 162 -10.91 -22.96 -7.85
N LYS A 163 -10.77 -22.34 -6.67
CA LYS A 163 -11.82 -22.29 -5.64
C LYS A 163 -12.77 -21.13 -5.94
N TYR A 164 -13.51 -21.26 -7.04
CA TYR A 164 -14.27 -20.17 -7.64
C TYR A 164 -15.34 -19.58 -6.71
N GLU A 165 -16.09 -20.41 -5.97
CA GLU A 165 -17.12 -19.91 -5.06
C GLU A 165 -16.54 -19.14 -3.87
N GLU A 166 -15.46 -19.64 -3.27
CA GLU A 166 -14.75 -18.94 -2.20
C GLU A 166 -14.14 -17.62 -2.70
N ALA A 167 -13.53 -17.63 -3.90
CA ALA A 167 -13.00 -16.44 -4.53
C ALA A 167 -14.11 -15.41 -4.83
N ARG A 168 -15.25 -15.84 -5.38
CA ARG A 168 -16.42 -15.00 -5.66
C ARG A 168 -16.94 -14.33 -4.39
N ALA A 169 -17.09 -15.10 -3.31
CA ALA A 169 -17.53 -14.57 -2.03
C ALA A 169 -16.55 -13.50 -1.50
N ALA A 170 -15.24 -13.80 -1.52
CA ALA A 170 -14.22 -12.88 -1.05
C ALA A 170 -14.13 -11.59 -1.90
N PHE A 171 -14.16 -11.68 -3.23
CA PHE A 171 -14.18 -10.49 -4.09
C PHE A 171 -15.46 -9.67 -3.91
N THR A 172 -16.61 -10.34 -3.72
CA THR A 172 -17.88 -9.64 -3.45
C THR A 172 -17.82 -8.88 -2.13
N GLU A 173 -17.23 -9.47 -1.10
CA GLU A 173 -17.01 -8.79 0.19
C GLU A 173 -16.09 -7.59 0.03
N VAL A 174 -14.95 -7.72 -0.67
CA VAL A 174 -14.06 -6.58 -0.98
C VAL A 174 -14.83 -5.45 -1.66
N TYR A 175 -15.60 -5.76 -2.70
CA TYR A 175 -16.37 -4.75 -3.43
C TYR A 175 -17.45 -4.08 -2.56
N LYS A 176 -18.13 -4.83 -1.67
CA LYS A 176 -19.15 -4.29 -0.77
C LYS A 176 -18.58 -3.36 0.29
N LEU A 177 -17.33 -3.57 0.71
CA LEU A 177 -16.68 -2.73 1.71
C LEU A 177 -16.40 -1.31 1.19
N HIS A 178 -16.32 -1.11 -0.13
CA HIS A 178 -16.03 0.17 -0.76
C HIS A 178 -14.87 0.93 -0.10
N SER A 179 -13.82 0.18 0.26
CA SER A 179 -12.76 0.67 1.13
C SER A 179 -11.83 1.65 0.41
N ASP A 180 -11.59 1.39 -0.87
CA ASP A 180 -10.73 2.18 -1.75
C ASP A 180 -11.05 1.80 -3.20
N GLN A 181 -11.10 2.81 -4.07
CA GLN A 181 -11.50 2.63 -5.47
C GLN A 181 -10.62 1.63 -6.24
N LYS A 182 -9.32 1.55 -5.93
CA LYS A 182 -8.42 0.60 -6.58
C LYS A 182 -8.78 -0.84 -6.19
N ASN A 183 -9.11 -1.07 -4.93
CA ASN A 183 -9.52 -2.40 -4.46
C ASN A 183 -10.87 -2.80 -5.08
N ASP A 184 -11.81 -1.86 -5.19
CA ASP A 184 -13.11 -2.09 -5.82
C ASP A 184 -12.96 -2.50 -7.29
N LEU A 185 -12.15 -1.76 -8.06
CA LEU A 185 -11.82 -2.09 -9.45
C LEU A 185 -11.17 -3.48 -9.57
N GLN A 186 -10.25 -3.81 -8.67
CA GLN A 186 -9.60 -5.13 -8.67
C GLN A 186 -10.57 -6.25 -8.28
N ALA A 187 -11.52 -5.99 -7.38
CA ALA A 187 -12.55 -6.95 -7.01
C ALA A 187 -13.52 -7.21 -8.17
N LEU A 188 -13.97 -6.17 -8.87
CA LEU A 188 -14.80 -6.32 -10.08
C LEU A 188 -14.06 -7.12 -11.17
N CYS A 189 -12.77 -6.83 -11.39
CA CYS A 189 -11.95 -7.61 -12.31
C CYS A 189 -11.86 -9.09 -11.89
N GLY A 190 -11.64 -9.37 -10.60
CA GLY A 190 -11.62 -10.73 -10.06
C GLY A 190 -12.96 -11.45 -10.22
N LEU A 191 -14.08 -10.77 -9.99
CA LEU A 191 -15.43 -11.31 -10.21
C LEU A 191 -15.68 -11.66 -11.68
N SER A 192 -15.27 -10.81 -12.62
CA SER A 192 -15.32 -11.12 -14.05
C SER A 192 -14.47 -12.36 -14.39
N GLN A 193 -13.26 -12.48 -13.83
CA GLN A 193 -12.40 -13.66 -14.05
C GLN A 193 -13.02 -14.96 -13.52
N VAL A 194 -13.67 -14.90 -12.35
CA VAL A 194 -14.42 -16.04 -11.81
C VAL A 194 -15.56 -16.44 -12.76
N CYS A 195 -16.37 -15.47 -13.22
CA CYS A 195 -17.49 -15.74 -14.11
C CYS A 195 -17.03 -16.34 -15.45
N LEU A 196 -15.94 -15.80 -16.01
CA LEU A 196 -15.33 -16.34 -17.23
C LEU A 196 -14.87 -17.79 -17.05
N SER A 197 -14.25 -18.11 -15.91
CA SER A 197 -13.78 -19.47 -15.59
C SER A 197 -14.94 -20.47 -15.45
N GLN A 198 -16.11 -19.99 -15.04
CA GLN A 198 -17.33 -20.79 -14.88
C GLN A 198 -18.27 -20.74 -16.10
N ARG A 199 -17.89 -20.05 -17.19
CA ARG A 199 -18.74 -19.83 -18.40
C ARG A 199 -20.08 -19.17 -18.08
N ASP A 200 -20.08 -18.24 -17.13
CA ASP A 200 -21.24 -17.46 -16.70
C ASP A 200 -21.24 -16.10 -17.43
N ASP A 201 -21.66 -16.10 -18.70
CA ASP A 201 -21.60 -14.93 -19.58
C ASP A 201 -22.46 -13.76 -19.06
N VAL A 202 -23.57 -14.06 -18.38
CA VAL A 202 -24.47 -13.05 -17.83
C VAL A 202 -23.78 -12.24 -16.74
N ASN A 203 -23.18 -12.91 -15.75
CA ASN A 203 -22.49 -12.20 -14.68
C ASN A 203 -21.14 -11.64 -15.13
N TYR A 204 -20.46 -12.28 -16.08
CA TYR A 204 -19.27 -11.72 -16.71
C TYR A 204 -19.53 -10.34 -17.33
N ASN A 205 -20.60 -10.23 -18.14
CA ASN A 205 -20.98 -8.96 -18.77
C ASN A 205 -21.38 -7.92 -17.73
N LYS A 206 -22.10 -8.32 -16.68
CA LYS A 206 -22.49 -7.45 -15.56
C LYS A 206 -21.27 -6.85 -14.85
N TYR A 207 -20.33 -7.67 -14.38
CA TYR A 207 -19.17 -7.18 -13.63
C TYR A 207 -18.19 -6.39 -14.50
N SER A 208 -18.05 -6.79 -15.77
CA SER A 208 -17.20 -6.05 -16.73
C SER A 208 -17.78 -4.67 -17.02
N LYS A 209 -19.10 -4.54 -17.18
CA LYS A 209 -19.76 -3.24 -17.34
C LYS A 209 -19.53 -2.34 -16.12
N LEU A 210 -19.74 -2.86 -14.91
CA LEU A 210 -19.48 -2.11 -13.67
C LEU A 210 -18.03 -1.64 -13.58
N TYR A 211 -17.07 -2.49 -13.96
CA TYR A 211 -15.65 -2.14 -13.97
C TYR A 211 -15.37 -0.93 -14.88
N PHE A 212 -15.88 -0.94 -16.11
CA PHE A 212 -15.67 0.16 -17.06
C PHE A 212 -16.37 1.46 -16.63
N GLU A 213 -17.56 1.37 -16.04
CA GLU A 213 -18.28 2.51 -15.48
C GLU A 213 -17.48 3.14 -14.32
N SER A 214 -17.00 2.33 -13.37
CA SER A 214 -16.16 2.81 -12.26
C SER A 214 -14.85 3.44 -12.74
N LEU A 215 -14.23 2.89 -13.79
CA LEU A 215 -13.00 3.42 -14.37
C LEU A 215 -13.24 4.75 -15.12
N LYS A 216 -14.38 4.89 -15.80
CA LYS A 216 -14.74 6.13 -16.48
C LYS A 216 -14.92 7.27 -15.48
N ASN A 217 -15.68 7.03 -14.42
CA ASN A 217 -15.90 8.02 -13.35
C ASN A 217 -14.57 8.47 -12.72
N GLN A 218 -13.58 7.58 -12.62
CA GLN A 218 -12.25 7.94 -12.13
C GLN A 218 -11.56 9.00 -13.01
N LYS A 219 -11.65 8.85 -14.33
CA LYS A 219 -11.00 9.78 -15.27
C LYS A 219 -11.67 11.16 -15.26
N GLU A 220 -12.99 11.21 -15.11
CA GLU A 220 -13.76 12.45 -15.03
C GLU A 220 -13.44 13.22 -13.74
N VAL A 221 -13.31 12.53 -12.59
CA VAL A 221 -12.88 13.17 -11.33
C VAL A 221 -11.45 13.72 -11.42
N ILE A 222 -10.53 12.99 -12.05
CA ILE A 222 -9.14 13.47 -12.24
C ILE A 222 -9.08 14.68 -13.19
N SER A 223 -9.96 14.77 -14.19
CA SER A 223 -10.02 15.94 -15.07
C SER A 223 -10.60 17.18 -14.40
N ASP A 224 -11.56 17.02 -13.47
CA ASP A 224 -12.18 18.15 -12.77
C ASP A 224 -11.26 18.73 -11.67
N ASP A 225 -10.49 17.89 -10.97
CA ASP A 225 -9.43 18.33 -10.04
C ASP A 225 -8.24 19.01 -10.76
N GLY A 226 -8.17 18.90 -12.09
CA GLY A 226 -7.19 19.58 -12.95
C GLY A 226 -7.61 20.97 -13.43
N ILE A 227 -8.87 21.38 -13.19
CA ILE A 227 -9.45 22.63 -13.73
C ILE A 227 -9.75 23.66 -12.62
N SER A 228 -9.67 23.32 -11.33
CA SER A 228 -10.05 24.26 -10.25
C SER A 228 -9.05 25.37 -9.94
N ASP A 229 -7.81 25.34 -10.46
CA ASP A 229 -6.75 26.29 -10.04
C ASP A 229 -6.44 27.41 -11.05
N SER A 230 -7.24 27.61 -12.11
CA SER A 230 -6.91 28.62 -13.13
C SER A 230 -8.01 29.64 -13.48
N ILE A 231 -9.03 29.86 -12.64
CA ILE A 231 -10.08 30.86 -12.96
C ILE A 231 -10.31 31.93 -11.85
N SER A 232 -9.63 31.89 -10.70
CA SER A 232 -9.85 32.91 -9.64
C SER A 232 -8.93 34.15 -9.69
N SER A 233 -7.96 34.26 -10.61
CA SER A 233 -7.06 35.44 -10.69
C SER A 233 -7.39 36.47 -11.78
N PHE A 234 -8.56 36.41 -12.41
CA PHE A 234 -9.06 37.46 -13.31
C PHE A 234 -10.40 38.01 -12.82
N ARG A 235 -10.40 38.66 -11.64
CA ARG A 235 -11.43 39.63 -11.24
C ARG A 235 -10.93 40.49 -10.07
N ARG A 236 -10.02 41.41 -10.35
CA ARG A 236 -10.08 42.85 -10.03
C ARG A 236 -8.78 43.54 -10.37
#